data_AF-A0A949YTW8-F1
#
_entry.id   AF-A0A949YTW8-F1
#
_cell.length_a   1.000
_cell.length_b   1.000
_cell.length_c   1.000
_cell.angle_alpha   90.00
_cell.angle_beta   90.00
_cell.angle_gamma   90.00
#
_symmetry.space_group_name_H-M   'P 1'
#
loop_
_entity.id
_entity.type
_entity.pdbx_description
1 polymer ?
#
loop_
_entity_poly.entity_id
_entity_poly.type
_entity_poly.pdbx_seq_one_letter_code
_entity_poly.pdbx_strand_id
1 'polypeptide(L)'
;MKAKDAANGHQADCFVALPDLEGPMINSLVSCLAREHVKLDEQILQLALVATRLAANPNDNEVSGRAMEVWEGIRHYLWSHLQIEDELVVTWGTTHHAIAGALGETLESERQEMRRSLAGLGSYARLRGTPKDSRDREGFAKALLALSRMLATHVERYEGEVLPAIQRSVFHA
;
A
#
# COMPACT_ATOMS: atom_id res chain seq x y z
N MET A 1 -38.81 21.67 23.55
CA MET A 1 -37.64 21.55 22.64
C MET A 1 -36.57 20.81 23.44
N LYS A 2 -36.38 19.48 23.36
CA LYS A 2 -35.74 18.67 22.27
C LYS A 2 -34.53 19.39 21.66
N ALA A 3 -33.31 18.86 21.53
CA ALA A 3 -32.54 17.70 22.00
C ALA A 3 -31.06 18.03 21.60
N LYS A 4 -30.05 17.92 22.48
CA LYS A 4 -29.09 16.80 22.66
C LYS A 4 -28.07 16.64 21.51
N ASP A 5 -26.79 16.71 21.89
CA ASP A 5 -25.57 16.46 21.11
C ASP A 5 -25.51 15.11 20.38
N ALA A 6 -24.80 15.07 19.25
CA ALA A 6 -23.84 14.03 18.82
C ALA A 6 -23.41 14.33 17.37
N ALA A 7 -22.19 14.78 17.12
CA ALA A 7 -20.98 13.96 16.96
C ALA A 7 -20.94 13.22 15.59
N ASN A 8 -20.18 13.86 14.71
CA ASN A 8 -19.40 13.35 13.60
C ASN A 8 -19.21 11.82 13.57
N GLY A 9 -19.76 11.16 12.56
CA GLY A 9 -19.54 9.75 12.27
C GLY A 9 -19.42 9.54 10.77
N HIS A 10 -18.24 9.78 10.21
CA HIS A 10 -17.85 9.19 8.92
C HIS A 10 -17.37 7.77 9.23
N GLN A 11 -18.33 6.84 9.29
CA GLN A 11 -18.10 5.42 9.53
C GLN A 11 -18.14 4.67 8.19
N ALA A 12 -17.26 3.69 8.06
CA ALA A 12 -17.02 2.90 6.85
C ALA A 12 -18.27 2.14 6.38
N ASP A 13 -18.88 2.59 5.28
CA ASP A 13 -20.02 1.93 4.63
C ASP A 13 -19.57 1.13 3.40
N CYS A 14 -18.70 0.14 3.58
CA CYS A 14 -18.27 -0.76 2.50
C CYS A 14 -18.85 -2.18 2.57
N PHE A 15 -19.69 -2.52 3.55
CA PHE A 15 -20.04 -3.93 3.76
C PHE A 15 -21.51 -4.19 4.11
N VAL A 16 -22.26 -4.63 3.09
CA VAL A 16 -23.15 -5.82 3.15
C VAL A 16 -23.23 -6.42 1.74
N ALA A 17 -22.73 -7.65 1.56
CA ALA A 17 -22.83 -8.38 0.30
C ALA A 17 -24.26 -8.93 0.11
N LEU A 18 -24.95 -8.48 -0.95
CA LEU A 18 -26.15 -9.13 -1.49
C LEU A 18 -25.74 -9.86 -2.79
N PRO A 19 -26.22 -11.10 -3.04
CA PRO A 19 -25.79 -11.91 -4.19
C PRO A 19 -25.98 -11.23 -5.56
N ASP A 20 -27.00 -10.38 -5.71
CA ASP A 20 -27.28 -9.64 -6.95
C ASP A 20 -26.37 -8.40 -7.15
N LEU A 21 -25.49 -8.10 -6.19
CA LEU A 21 -24.62 -6.91 -6.18
C LEU A 21 -23.12 -7.25 -6.24
N GLU A 22 -22.75 -8.53 -6.29
CA GLU A 22 -21.35 -8.94 -6.22
C GLU A 22 -20.52 -8.38 -7.39
N GLY A 23 -20.96 -8.55 -8.64
CA GLY A 23 -20.25 -8.02 -9.80
C GLY A 23 -20.04 -6.49 -9.77
N PRO A 24 -21.10 -5.68 -9.55
CA PRO A 24 -20.96 -4.23 -9.36
C PRO A 24 -20.05 -3.83 -8.19
N MET A 25 -20.12 -4.55 -7.07
CA MET A 25 -19.28 -4.31 -5.89
C MET A 25 -17.80 -4.59 -6.20
N ILE A 26 -17.50 -5.73 -6.84
CA ILE A 26 -16.13 -6.08 -7.24
C ILE A 26 -15.57 -5.08 -8.25
N ASN A 27 -16.36 -4.64 -9.23
CA ASN A 27 -15.94 -3.59 -10.17
C ASN A 27 -15.64 -2.25 -9.48
N SER A 28 -16.41 -1.91 -8.44
CA SER A 28 -16.15 -0.72 -7.62
C SER A 28 -14.82 -0.85 -6.86
N LEU A 29 -14.55 -2.03 -6.27
CA LEU A 29 -13.29 -2.31 -5.57
C LEU A 29 -12.08 -2.29 -6.50
N VAL A 30 -12.17 -2.92 -7.68
CA VAL A 30 -11.12 -2.86 -8.71
C VAL A 30 -10.86 -1.41 -9.15
N SER A 31 -11.91 -0.64 -9.40
CA SER A 31 -11.78 0.78 -9.75
C SER A 31 -11.18 1.62 -8.62
N CYS A 32 -11.45 1.23 -7.36
CA CYS A 32 -10.85 1.86 -6.20
C CYS A 32 -9.35 1.59 -6.14
N LEU A 33 -8.93 0.33 -6.27
CA LEU A 33 -7.52 -0.06 -6.29
C LEU A 33 -6.75 0.61 -7.43
N ALA A 34 -7.31 0.66 -8.65
CA ALA A 34 -6.65 1.35 -9.77
C ALA A 34 -6.41 2.84 -9.47
N ARG A 35 -7.37 3.53 -8.84
CA ARG A 35 -7.18 4.93 -8.40
C ARG A 35 -6.19 5.06 -7.25
N GLU A 36 -6.07 4.04 -6.42
CA GLU A 36 -5.08 3.97 -5.35
C GLU A 36 -3.67 3.80 -5.92
N HIS A 37 -3.47 2.94 -6.91
CA HIS A 37 -2.18 2.78 -7.58
C HIS A 37 -1.68 4.08 -8.24
N VAL A 38 -2.56 4.84 -8.89
CA VAL A 38 -2.20 6.17 -9.43
C VAL A 38 -1.68 7.12 -8.35
N LYS A 39 -2.25 7.06 -7.14
CA LYS A 39 -1.77 7.86 -6.00
C LYS A 39 -0.44 7.33 -5.46
N LEU A 40 -0.26 6.01 -5.46
CA LEU A 40 0.99 5.37 -5.07
C LEU A 40 2.14 5.76 -5.98
N ASP A 41 1.94 5.89 -7.28
CA ASP A 41 3.01 6.24 -8.23
C ASP A 41 3.77 7.51 -7.84
N GLU A 42 3.05 8.57 -7.46
CA GLU A 42 3.67 9.80 -6.99
C GLU A 42 4.47 9.58 -5.69
N GLN A 43 3.92 8.81 -4.75
CA GLN A 43 4.57 8.51 -3.48
C GLN A 43 5.81 7.63 -3.66
N ILE A 44 5.76 6.65 -4.57
CA ILE A 44 6.87 5.77 -4.95
C ILE A 44 8.03 6.61 -5.51
N LEU A 45 7.72 7.57 -6.38
CA LEU A 45 8.72 8.47 -6.94
C LEU A 45 9.35 9.36 -5.86
N GLN A 46 8.53 9.93 -4.97
CA GLN A 46 9.04 10.75 -3.86
C GLN A 46 9.93 9.91 -2.93
N LEU A 47 9.52 8.70 -2.57
CA LEU A 47 10.31 7.77 -1.78
C LEU A 47 11.67 7.49 -2.43
N ALA A 48 11.68 7.10 -3.70
CA ALA A 48 12.91 6.80 -4.43
C ALA A 48 13.85 8.02 -4.49
N LEU A 49 13.28 9.21 -4.72
CA LEU A 49 14.03 10.47 -4.79
C LEU A 49 14.69 10.82 -3.44
N VAL A 50 13.92 10.85 -2.36
CA VAL A 50 14.45 11.23 -1.03
C VAL A 50 15.40 10.17 -0.50
N ALA A 51 15.13 8.88 -0.75
CA ALA A 51 16.03 7.79 -0.41
C ALA A 51 17.36 7.91 -1.13
N THR A 52 17.35 8.18 -2.44
CA THR A 52 18.57 8.35 -3.23
C THR A 52 19.40 9.54 -2.74
N ARG A 53 18.74 10.67 -2.45
CA ARG A 53 19.41 11.87 -1.91
C ARG A 53 20.01 11.60 -0.53
N LEU A 54 19.27 10.93 0.36
CA LEU A 54 19.74 10.61 1.70
C LEU A 54 20.90 9.61 1.66
N ALA A 55 20.86 8.63 0.77
CA ALA A 55 21.96 7.69 0.57
C ALA A 55 23.23 8.39 0.05
N ALA A 56 23.07 9.38 -0.83
CA ALA A 56 24.19 10.17 -1.35
C ALA A 56 24.82 11.09 -0.30
N ASN A 57 24.01 11.68 0.60
CA ASN A 57 24.48 12.49 1.71
C ASN A 57 23.72 12.20 3.02
N PRO A 58 24.12 11.17 3.79
CA PRO A 58 23.43 10.80 5.03
C PRO A 58 23.50 11.87 6.12
N ASN A 59 24.45 12.81 6.04
CA ASN A 59 24.60 13.88 7.03
C ASN A 59 23.65 15.06 6.81
N ASP A 60 22.93 15.08 5.68
CA ASP A 60 21.97 16.12 5.36
C ASP A 60 20.70 15.99 6.23
N ASN A 61 20.56 16.90 7.18
CA ASN A 61 19.42 16.90 8.09
C ASN A 61 18.10 17.29 7.41
N GLU A 62 18.14 18.12 6.36
CA GLU A 62 16.95 18.53 5.63
C GLU A 62 16.41 17.35 4.81
N VAL A 63 17.30 16.67 4.09
CA VAL A 63 16.94 15.47 3.32
C VAL A 63 16.46 14.36 4.26
N SER A 64 17.10 14.19 5.42
CA SER A 64 16.67 13.21 6.44
C SER A 64 15.27 13.53 6.99
N GLY A 65 14.99 14.80 7.27
CA GLY A 65 13.66 15.26 7.69
C GLY A 65 12.60 14.97 6.64
N ARG A 66 12.87 15.34 5.37
CA ARG A 66 11.96 15.08 4.26
C ARG A 66 11.75 13.59 3.99
N ALA A 67 12.78 12.76 4.14
CA ALA A 67 12.65 11.31 4.03
C ALA A 67 11.70 10.73 5.09
N MET A 68 11.74 11.27 6.32
CA MET A 68 10.79 10.88 7.36
C MET A 68 9.35 11.34 7.07
N GLU A 69 9.16 12.54 6.55
CA GLU A 69 7.83 13.03 6.17
C GLU A 69 7.19 12.16 5.07
N VAL A 70 7.96 11.85 4.02
CA VAL A 70 7.49 10.97 2.94
C VAL A 70 7.18 9.57 3.47
N TRP A 71 8.03 9.04 4.35
CA TRP A 71 7.81 7.74 4.99
C TRP A 71 6.54 7.70 5.84
N GLU A 72 6.30 8.69 6.71
CA GLU A 72 5.07 8.70 7.52
C GLU A 72 3.82 8.87 6.65
N GLY A 73 3.91 9.63 5.56
CA GLY A 73 2.83 9.78 4.58
C GLY A 73 2.43 8.44 3.96
N ILE A 74 3.39 7.65 3.48
CA ILE A 74 3.09 6.38 2.82
C ILE A 74 2.74 5.26 3.81
N ARG A 75 3.30 5.26 5.02
CA ARG A 75 3.10 4.18 6.00
C ARG A 75 1.62 3.94 6.31
N HIS A 76 0.87 5.02 6.54
CA HIS A 76 -0.56 4.92 6.85
C HIS A 76 -1.35 4.42 5.64
N TYR A 77 -1.03 4.98 4.47
CA TYR A 77 -1.68 4.66 3.21
C TYR A 77 -1.48 3.20 2.80
N LEU A 78 -0.24 2.70 2.86
CA LEU A 78 0.10 1.35 2.44
C LEU A 78 -0.55 0.30 3.34
N TRP A 79 -0.75 0.59 4.63
CA TRP A 79 -1.45 -0.32 5.53
C TRP A 79 -2.90 -0.57 5.09
N SER A 80 -3.66 0.48 4.79
CA SER A 80 -5.06 0.34 4.33
C SER A 80 -5.13 -0.32 2.95
N HIS A 81 -4.20 0.03 2.05
CA HIS A 81 -4.14 -0.54 0.70
C HIS A 81 -3.99 -2.07 0.74
N LEU A 82 -3.01 -2.57 1.52
CA LEU A 82 -2.77 -4.00 1.67
C LEU A 82 -3.95 -4.76 2.30
N GLN A 83 -4.77 -4.08 3.11
CA GLN A 83 -5.99 -4.68 3.68
C GLN A 83 -7.07 -4.87 2.61
N ILE A 84 -7.26 -3.89 1.71
CA ILE A 84 -8.20 -4.03 0.58
C ILE A 84 -7.77 -5.18 -0.32
N GLU A 85 -6.46 -5.35 -0.54
CA GLU A 85 -5.94 -6.48 -1.31
C GLU A 85 -6.17 -7.85 -0.63
N ASP A 86 -6.09 -7.95 0.71
CA ASP A 86 -6.42 -9.20 1.42
C ASP A 86 -7.86 -9.63 1.13
N GLU A 87 -8.78 -8.66 1.14
CA GLU A 87 -10.21 -8.91 0.93
C GLU A 87 -10.50 -9.22 -0.54
N LEU A 88 -10.02 -8.41 -1.48
CA LEU A 88 -10.34 -8.58 -2.89
C LEU A 88 -9.50 -9.67 -3.57
N VAL A 89 -8.18 -9.60 -3.45
CA VAL A 89 -7.29 -10.44 -4.26
C VAL A 89 -7.14 -11.82 -3.63
N VAL A 90 -6.87 -11.86 -2.32
CA VAL A 90 -6.66 -13.15 -1.65
C VAL A 90 -7.97 -13.84 -1.35
N THR A 91 -8.94 -13.16 -0.75
CA THR A 91 -10.19 -13.83 -0.37
C THR A 91 -11.07 -14.06 -1.59
N TRP A 92 -11.49 -12.99 -2.29
CA TRP A 92 -12.40 -13.14 -3.42
C TRP A 92 -11.72 -13.78 -4.64
N GLY A 93 -10.54 -13.28 -5.03
CA GLY A 93 -9.82 -13.73 -6.23
C GLY A 93 -9.41 -15.20 -6.20
N THR A 94 -8.99 -15.72 -5.03
CA THR A 94 -8.67 -17.15 -4.88
C THR A 94 -9.93 -18.01 -4.86
N THR A 95 -10.98 -17.57 -4.15
CA THR A 95 -12.25 -18.32 -4.03
C THR A 95 -12.93 -18.50 -5.39
N HIS A 96 -12.87 -17.49 -6.25
CA HIS A 96 -13.48 -17.50 -7.58
C HIS A 96 -12.51 -17.95 -8.68
N HIS A 97 -11.33 -18.48 -8.31
CA HIS A 97 -10.29 -18.90 -9.25
C HIS A 97 -9.90 -17.82 -10.27
N ALA A 98 -10.09 -16.54 -9.93
CA ALA A 98 -9.71 -15.41 -10.76
C ALA A 98 -8.18 -15.23 -10.79
N ILE A 99 -7.51 -15.64 -9.72
CA ILE A 99 -6.05 -15.59 -9.59
C ILE A 99 -5.49 -17.01 -9.65
N ALA A 100 -4.55 -17.24 -10.57
CA ALA A 100 -3.86 -18.52 -10.68
C ALA A 100 -2.98 -18.78 -9.45
N GLY A 101 -2.84 -20.05 -9.03
CA GLY A 101 -2.14 -20.41 -7.79
C GLY A 101 -0.72 -19.83 -7.65
N ALA A 102 0.10 -19.95 -8.70
CA ALA A 102 1.47 -19.40 -8.70
C ALA A 102 1.51 -17.86 -8.60
N LEU A 103 0.53 -17.18 -9.21
CA LEU A 103 0.39 -15.72 -9.08
C LEU A 103 -0.04 -15.38 -7.65
N GLY A 104 -1.00 -16.11 -7.07
CA GLY A 104 -1.43 -15.94 -5.69
C GLY A 104 -0.29 -16.08 -4.66
N GLU A 105 0.57 -17.09 -4.83
CA GLU A 105 1.77 -17.28 -3.99
C GLU A 105 2.75 -16.11 -4.09
N THR A 106 2.96 -15.61 -5.31
CA THR A 106 3.82 -14.44 -5.56
C THR A 106 3.27 -13.20 -4.84
N LEU A 107 1.97 -12.93 -5.00
CA LEU A 107 1.29 -11.80 -4.37
C LEU A 107 1.31 -11.90 -2.84
N GLU A 108 1.13 -13.09 -2.28
CA GLU A 108 1.24 -13.30 -0.84
C GLU A 108 2.64 -13.00 -0.33
N SER A 109 3.68 -13.50 -1.02
CA SER A 109 5.07 -13.24 -0.64
C SER A 109 5.41 -11.75 -0.64
N GLU A 110 5.00 -11.03 -1.69
CA GLU A 110 5.24 -9.58 -1.81
C GLU A 110 4.56 -8.79 -0.70
N ARG A 111 3.31 -9.09 -0.39
CA ARG A 111 2.56 -8.39 0.67
C ARG A 111 3.16 -8.65 2.04
N GLN A 112 3.60 -9.88 2.32
CA GLN A 112 4.36 -10.17 3.53
C GLN A 112 5.69 -9.39 3.58
N GLU A 113 6.39 -9.27 2.46
CA GLU A 113 7.64 -8.51 2.38
C GLU A 113 7.42 -7.00 2.58
N MET A 114 6.34 -6.45 2.03
CA MET A 114 5.93 -5.07 2.28
C MET A 114 5.60 -4.85 3.77
N ARG A 115 4.86 -5.76 4.40
CA ARG A 115 4.57 -5.70 5.85
C ARG A 115 5.84 -5.78 6.70
N ARG A 116 6.80 -6.63 6.34
CA ARG A 116 8.13 -6.70 6.99
C ARG A 116 8.89 -5.39 6.81
N SER A 117 8.87 -4.81 5.61
CA SER A 117 9.49 -3.52 5.31
C SER A 117 8.86 -2.40 6.14
N LEU A 118 7.53 -2.40 6.28
CA LEU A 118 6.79 -1.44 7.09
C LEU A 118 7.21 -1.50 8.57
N ALA A 119 7.34 -2.71 9.11
CA ALA A 119 7.79 -2.93 10.47
C ALA A 119 9.27 -2.51 10.66
N GLY A 120 10.13 -2.86 9.71
CA GLY A 120 11.55 -2.52 9.71
C GLY A 120 11.78 -1.00 9.66
N LEU A 121 11.14 -0.30 8.72
CA LEU A 121 11.18 1.16 8.61
C LEU A 121 10.59 1.84 9.86
N GLY A 122 9.53 1.28 10.43
CA GLY A 122 8.97 1.74 11.70
C GLY A 122 9.95 1.64 12.89
N SER A 123 10.93 0.73 12.84
CA SER A 123 11.95 0.60 13.90
C SER A 123 12.95 1.77 13.87
N TYR A 124 13.29 2.28 12.68
CA TYR A 124 14.11 3.49 12.54
C TYR A 124 13.37 4.72 13.08
N ALA A 125 12.04 4.80 12.86
CA ALA A 125 11.20 5.91 13.30
C ALA A 125 10.85 5.90 14.81
N ARG A 126 10.73 4.70 15.44
CA ARG A 126 10.37 4.55 16.86
C ARG A 126 11.43 5.09 17.84
N LEU A 127 12.65 5.34 17.39
CA LEU A 127 13.71 6.00 18.18
C LEU A 127 13.50 7.54 18.29
N ARG A 128 12.25 8.00 18.44
CA ARG A 128 11.84 9.40 18.72
C ARG A 128 12.62 10.46 17.94
N GLY A 129 12.79 10.29 16.63
CA GLY A 129 13.42 11.30 15.77
C GLY A 129 13.95 10.72 14.47
N THR A 130 14.40 11.62 13.59
CA THR A 130 15.22 11.30 12.41
C THR A 130 16.35 10.35 12.82
N PRO A 131 16.74 9.39 11.96
CA PRO A 131 17.77 8.42 12.32
C PRO A 131 19.04 9.14 12.83
N LYS A 132 19.58 8.68 13.95
CA LYS A 132 20.43 9.50 14.84
C LYS A 132 21.84 9.74 14.30
N ASP A 133 22.38 8.77 13.58
CA ASP A 133 23.70 8.87 12.97
C ASP A 133 23.67 8.56 11.46
N SER A 134 24.79 8.82 10.79
CA SER A 134 24.90 8.65 9.33
C SER A 134 24.70 7.20 8.88
N ARG A 135 25.04 6.22 9.72
CA ARG A 135 24.89 4.79 9.39
C ARG A 135 23.42 4.39 9.45
N ASP A 136 22.70 4.83 10.48
CA ASP A 136 21.26 4.60 10.60
C ASP A 136 20.50 5.30 9.46
N ARG A 137 20.92 6.51 9.07
CA ARG A 137 20.34 7.25 7.94
C ARG A 137 20.60 6.57 6.61
N GLU A 138 21.79 6.02 6.40
CA GLU A 138 22.12 5.23 5.22
C GLU A 138 21.27 3.93 5.17
N GLY A 139 21.13 3.24 6.30
CA GLY A 139 20.28 2.06 6.43
C GLY A 139 18.81 2.37 6.11
N PHE A 140 18.30 3.47 6.68
CA PHE A 140 16.96 3.96 6.40
C PHE A 140 16.75 4.30 4.92
N ALA A 141 17.70 5.01 4.30
CA ALA A 141 17.67 5.32 2.88
C ALA A 141 17.61 4.06 2.00
N LYS A 142 18.43 3.05 2.30
CA LYS A 142 18.42 1.77 1.57
C LYS A 142 17.08 1.04 1.72
N ALA A 143 16.51 1.03 2.92
CA ALA A 143 15.21 0.42 3.18
C ALA A 143 14.08 1.14 2.43
N LEU A 144 14.08 2.48 2.37
CA LEU A 144 13.11 3.26 1.59
C LEU A 144 13.24 2.98 0.09
N LEU A 145 14.46 2.87 -0.43
CA LEU A 145 14.69 2.55 -1.84
C LEU A 145 14.26 1.12 -2.20
N ALA A 146 14.45 0.16 -1.29
CA ALA A 146 13.97 -1.19 -1.47
C ALA A 146 12.43 -1.22 -1.50
N LEU A 147 11.77 -0.50 -0.57
CA LEU A 147 10.32 -0.38 -0.54
C LEU A 147 9.77 0.27 -1.82
N SER A 148 10.37 1.35 -2.31
CA SER A 148 9.88 2.01 -3.53
C SER A 148 9.96 1.10 -4.76
N ARG A 149 11.02 0.30 -4.90
CA ARG A 149 11.15 -0.69 -5.98
C ARG A 149 10.11 -1.80 -5.88
N MET A 150 9.87 -2.30 -4.67
CA MET A 150 8.88 -3.33 -4.41
C MET A 150 7.49 -2.82 -4.77
N LEU A 151 7.13 -1.62 -4.32
CA LEU A 151 5.85 -0.99 -4.65
C LEU A 151 5.68 -0.74 -6.15
N ALA A 152 6.72 -0.27 -6.84
CA ALA A 152 6.65 -0.07 -8.29
C ALA A 152 6.36 -1.38 -9.04
N THR A 153 7.08 -2.45 -8.68
CA THR A 153 6.88 -3.79 -9.29
C THR A 153 5.50 -4.34 -8.97
N HIS A 154 5.05 -4.12 -7.74
CA HIS A 154 3.74 -4.55 -7.26
C HIS A 154 2.61 -3.87 -8.04
N VAL A 155 2.65 -2.53 -8.15
CA VAL A 155 1.67 -1.74 -8.92
C VAL A 155 1.64 -2.19 -10.39
N GLU A 156 2.80 -2.34 -11.03
CA GLU A 156 2.89 -2.78 -12.42
C GLU A 156 2.20 -4.13 -12.64
N ARG A 157 2.42 -5.10 -11.74
CA ARG A 157 1.77 -6.40 -11.82
C ARG A 157 0.28 -6.34 -11.57
N TYR A 158 -0.16 -5.51 -10.62
CA TYR A 158 -1.58 -5.37 -10.35
C TYR A 158 -2.33 -4.83 -11.56
N GLU A 159 -1.82 -3.76 -12.17
CA GLU A 159 -2.42 -3.15 -13.35
C GLU A 159 -2.33 -4.06 -14.59
N GLY A 160 -1.22 -4.77 -14.76
CA GLY A 160 -0.98 -5.63 -15.94
C GLY A 160 -1.68 -6.99 -15.88
N GLU A 161 -1.79 -7.60 -14.70
CA GLU A 161 -2.18 -9.00 -14.55
C GLU A 161 -3.37 -9.20 -13.61
N VAL A 162 -3.32 -8.64 -12.39
CA VAL A 162 -4.27 -8.95 -11.31
C VAL A 162 -5.65 -8.33 -11.56
N LEU A 163 -5.72 -7.01 -11.74
CA LEU A 163 -7.00 -6.31 -11.94
C LEU A 163 -7.71 -6.79 -13.22
N PRO A 164 -7.02 -6.99 -14.36
CA PRO A 164 -7.64 -7.57 -15.55
C PRO A 164 -8.13 -9.01 -15.34
N ALA A 165 -7.43 -9.83 -14.56
CA ALA A 165 -7.86 -11.19 -14.27
C ALA A 165 -9.15 -11.23 -13.45
N ILE A 166 -9.23 -10.40 -12.40
CA ILE A 166 -10.44 -10.23 -11.58
C ILE A 166 -11.62 -9.75 -12.44
N GLN A 167 -11.41 -8.73 -13.28
CA GLN A 167 -12.46 -8.22 -14.16
C GLN A 167 -12.98 -9.29 -15.12
N ARG A 168 -12.08 -10.06 -15.77
CA ARG A 168 -12.49 -11.15 -16.66
C ARG A 168 -13.34 -12.18 -15.93
N SER A 169 -12.98 -12.55 -14.70
CA SER A 169 -13.77 -13.51 -13.92
C SER A 169 -15.15 -12.98 -13.53
N VAL A 170 -15.32 -11.68 -13.29
CA VAL A 170 -16.65 -11.09 -13.01
C VAL A 170 -17.58 -11.13 -14.23
N PHE A 171 -17.04 -10.97 -15.45
CA PHE A 171 -17.85 -10.92 -16.69
C PHE A 171 -17.98 -12.27 -17.40
N HIS A 172 -17.24 -13.30 -16.96
CA HIS A 172 -17.28 -14.66 -17.51
C HIS A 172 -17.74 -15.72 -16.51
N ALA A 173 -18.18 -15.32 -15.30
CA ALA A 173 -18.84 -16.19 -14.33
C ALA A 173 -20.32 -16.45 -14.69
#